data_AF-A0A5C7FUU3-F1
#
_entry.id   AF-A0A5C7FUU3-F1
#
_cell.length_a   1.000
_cell.length_b   1.000
_cell.length_c   1.000
_cell.angle_alpha   90.00
_cell.angle_beta   90.00
_cell.angle_gamma   90.00
#
_symmetry.space_group_name_H-M   'P 1'
#
loop_
_entity.id
_entity.type
_entity.pdbx_description
1 polymer ?
#
loop_
_entity_poly.entity_id
_entity_poly.type
_entity_poly.pdbx_seq_one_letter_code
_entity_poly.pdbx_strand_id
1 'polypeptide(L)'
;MIISSLPLTGAVFNGNYLWSVAMNLAWNELVEHQLGGSATIKTEDPALRQLVDRLNTAVFNQDLLDPAAYFVRSGIGQKDVLKAREDLLRERDVRQSLLNDLTLQPLDIFSYARFGKKLSWKSSFSPYSGRFMGESVGAFRAKDVTAPGLDLLDYDPSNPEKTVLRLHSDNGQDEVYLLGGYTPGREAEMTERVRRSEWPNAQRLNRIDAVCVPNISFNVHREYSSMVGQQLINPLYPDAIIARMESDTSFTMNHEGARVEDEAVITLSRSAAPRIRKDIRFETPFMVVVKQQNNDLPYLVLGITNTRFLEPEEG
;
A
#
# COMPACT_ATOMS: atom_id res chain seq x y z
N MET A 1 -15.91 21.71 8.95
CA MET A 1 -16.14 20.85 7.78
C MET A 1 -15.63 19.48 8.17
N ILE A 2 -16.51 18.49 8.36
CA ILE A 2 -16.10 17.15 8.74
C ILE A 2 -15.49 16.54 7.48
N ILE A 3 -14.16 16.46 7.45
CA ILE A 3 -13.45 15.68 6.44
C ILE A 3 -13.90 14.25 6.68
N SER A 4 -14.73 13.68 5.79
CA SER A 4 -15.04 12.26 5.85
C SER A 4 -13.70 11.52 5.72
N SER A 5 -13.30 10.83 6.78
CA SER A 5 -12.11 9.99 6.79
C SER A 5 -12.12 9.05 5.58
N LEU A 6 -10.97 8.88 4.91
CA LEU A 6 -10.81 7.91 3.83
C LEU A 6 -11.45 6.55 4.20
N PRO A 7 -12.36 5.99 3.38
CA PRO A 7 -13.06 4.76 3.69
C PRO A 7 -12.17 3.53 3.43
N LEU A 8 -11.01 3.47 4.08
CA LEU A 8 -10.09 2.33 3.98
C LEU A 8 -10.78 1.07 4.52
N THR A 9 -10.71 -0.02 3.76
CA THR A 9 -11.31 -1.34 4.06
C THR A 9 -10.28 -2.35 4.56
N GLY A 10 -9.14 -1.86 5.04
CA GLY A 10 -8.02 -2.67 5.49
C GLY A 10 -8.33 -3.48 6.74
N ALA A 11 -7.41 -4.36 7.08
CA ALA A 11 -7.48 -5.18 8.28
C ALA A 11 -6.10 -5.44 8.86
N VAL A 12 -6.07 -5.96 10.09
CA VAL A 12 -4.84 -6.32 10.78
C VAL A 12 -4.49 -7.78 10.51
N PHE A 13 -3.27 -8.03 10.04
CA PHE A 13 -2.69 -9.34 9.78
C PHE A 13 -1.38 -9.48 10.55
N ASN A 14 -1.27 -10.53 11.35
CA ASN A 14 -0.10 -10.76 12.21
C ASN A 14 0.28 -9.52 13.05
N GLY A 15 -0.71 -8.73 13.48
CA GLY A 15 -0.53 -7.49 14.23
C GLY A 15 -0.22 -6.22 13.41
N ASN A 16 -0.02 -6.33 12.10
CA ASN A 16 0.25 -5.20 11.19
C ASN A 16 -0.99 -4.85 10.36
N TYR A 17 -1.24 -3.57 10.12
CA TYR A 17 -2.35 -3.14 9.27
C TYR A 17 -2.00 -3.25 7.79
N LEU A 18 -2.95 -3.69 6.97
CA LEU A 18 -2.85 -3.77 5.53
C LEU A 18 -4.14 -3.31 4.87
N TRP A 19 -4.00 -2.36 3.94
CA TRP A 19 -5.01 -2.04 2.94
C TRP A 19 -4.35 -1.89 1.56
N SER A 20 -5.00 -2.44 0.53
CA SER A 20 -4.58 -2.38 -0.87
C SER A 20 -5.81 -2.17 -1.77
N VAL A 21 -5.61 -1.44 -2.86
CA VAL A 21 -6.70 -0.94 -3.72
C VAL A 21 -7.47 -2.03 -4.49
N ALA A 22 -6.89 -3.21 -4.70
CA ALA A 22 -7.45 -4.23 -5.60
C ALA A 22 -8.88 -4.65 -5.23
N MET A 23 -9.18 -4.84 -3.94
CA MET A 23 -10.54 -5.21 -3.52
C MET A 23 -11.56 -4.10 -3.82
N ASN A 24 -11.17 -2.84 -3.68
CA ASN A 24 -12.03 -1.71 -4.04
C ASN A 24 -12.29 -1.67 -5.55
N LEU A 25 -11.29 -1.94 -6.39
CA LEU A 25 -11.48 -2.03 -7.84
C LEU A 25 -12.44 -3.16 -8.23
N ALA A 26 -12.30 -4.34 -7.63
CA ALA A 26 -13.20 -5.47 -7.89
C ALA A 26 -14.63 -5.17 -7.41
N TRP A 27 -14.78 -4.53 -6.25
CA TRP A 27 -16.08 -4.14 -5.74
C TRP A 27 -16.75 -3.11 -6.66
N ASN A 28 -16.03 -2.07 -7.09
CA ASN A 28 -16.54 -1.03 -7.97
C ASN A 28 -17.01 -1.60 -9.30
N GLU A 29 -16.20 -2.48 -9.90
CA GLU A 29 -16.58 -3.21 -11.11
C GLU A 29 -17.86 -4.05 -10.92
N LEU A 30 -18.02 -4.71 -9.76
CA LEU A 30 -19.23 -5.48 -9.44
C LEU A 30 -20.46 -4.57 -9.38
N VAL A 31 -20.37 -3.48 -8.62
CA VAL A 31 -21.52 -2.60 -8.41
C VAL A 31 -21.91 -1.84 -9.67
N GLU A 32 -20.94 -1.33 -10.42
CA GLU A 32 -21.17 -0.52 -11.62
C GLU A 32 -21.63 -1.36 -12.81
N HIS A 33 -21.02 -2.53 -13.05
CA HIS A 33 -21.25 -3.29 -14.27
C HIS A 33 -22.17 -4.49 -14.11
N GLN A 34 -22.34 -5.02 -12.90
CA GLN A 34 -23.19 -6.18 -12.67
C GLN A 34 -24.46 -5.80 -11.90
N LEU A 35 -24.33 -5.03 -10.81
CA LEU A 35 -25.46 -4.77 -9.90
C LEU A 35 -26.29 -3.53 -10.25
N GLY A 36 -25.80 -2.66 -11.15
CA GLY A 36 -26.49 -1.43 -11.57
C GLY A 36 -26.46 -0.31 -10.53
N GLY A 37 -25.49 -0.32 -9.62
CA GLY A 37 -25.31 0.64 -8.53
C GLY A 37 -24.86 -0.02 -7.23
N SER A 38 -24.83 0.76 -6.14
CA SER A 38 -24.37 0.34 -4.81
C SER A 38 -24.97 -0.99 -4.35
N ALA A 39 -24.16 -1.85 -3.73
CA ALA A 39 -24.66 -3.09 -3.16
C ALA A 39 -25.26 -2.87 -1.77
N THR A 40 -26.34 -3.58 -1.45
CA THR A 40 -26.86 -3.67 -0.08
C THR A 40 -26.87 -5.14 0.32
N ILE A 41 -26.53 -5.44 1.58
CA ILE A 41 -26.59 -6.80 2.11
C ILE A 41 -27.66 -6.90 3.19
N LYS A 42 -28.29 -8.07 3.29
CA LYS A 42 -29.23 -8.38 4.36
C LYS A 42 -28.49 -8.79 5.63
N THR A 43 -28.17 -7.83 6.48
CA THR A 43 -27.50 -8.08 7.76
C THR A 43 -27.97 -7.13 8.87
N GLU A 44 -27.96 -7.64 10.11
CA GLU A 44 -28.14 -6.83 11.31
C GLU A 44 -26.82 -6.42 11.97
N ASP A 45 -25.68 -6.93 11.47
CA ASP A 45 -24.36 -6.57 11.98
C ASP A 45 -23.97 -5.14 11.54
N PRO A 46 -23.86 -4.16 12.47
CA PRO A 46 -23.47 -2.81 12.13
C PRO A 46 -22.06 -2.70 11.54
N ALA A 47 -21.12 -3.55 11.96
CA ALA A 47 -19.75 -3.53 11.44
C ALA A 47 -19.70 -3.99 9.97
N LEU A 48 -20.54 -4.96 9.62
CA LEU A 48 -20.66 -5.45 8.26
C LEU A 48 -21.37 -4.45 7.34
N ARG A 49 -22.43 -3.79 7.84
CA ARG A 49 -23.05 -2.64 7.14
C ARG A 49 -22.01 -1.54 6.87
N GLN A 50 -21.22 -1.17 7.88
CA GLN A 50 -20.16 -0.16 7.71
C GLN A 50 -19.06 -0.59 6.73
N LEU A 51 -18.74 -1.89 6.64
CA LEU A 51 -17.80 -2.38 5.62
C LEU A 51 -18.37 -2.20 4.22
N VAL A 52 -19.63 -2.58 3.99
CA VAL A 52 -20.32 -2.41 2.70
C VAL A 52 -20.45 -0.93 2.34
N ASP A 53 -20.82 -0.08 3.30
CA ASP A 53 -20.89 1.37 3.09
C ASP A 53 -19.54 1.93 2.67
N ARG A 54 -18.44 1.51 3.30
CA ARG A 54 -17.08 1.91 2.91
C ARG A 54 -16.69 1.41 1.52
N LEU A 55 -17.07 0.19 1.15
CA LEU A 55 -16.83 -0.35 -0.18
C LEU A 55 -17.62 0.44 -1.24
N ASN A 56 -18.90 0.75 -0.99
CA ASN A 56 -19.75 1.54 -1.90
C ASN A 56 -19.34 3.02 -2.01
N THR A 57 -18.73 3.58 -0.97
CA THR A 57 -18.30 5.00 -0.93
C THR A 57 -16.83 5.18 -1.25
N ALA A 58 -16.10 4.11 -1.56
CA ALA A 58 -14.71 4.18 -1.91
C ALA A 58 -14.54 4.99 -3.21
N VAL A 59 -14.02 6.21 -3.06
CA VAL A 59 -13.75 7.17 -4.16
C VAL A 59 -12.61 6.70 -5.09
N PHE A 60 -12.10 5.49 -4.88
CA PHE A 60 -11.03 4.89 -5.67
C PHE A 60 -11.57 4.32 -6.98
N ASN A 61 -11.45 5.06 -8.08
CA ASN A 61 -11.79 4.56 -9.41
C ASN A 61 -10.53 4.38 -10.27
N GLN A 62 -10.72 3.81 -11.46
CA GLN A 62 -9.65 3.50 -12.39
C GLN A 62 -8.98 4.74 -13.00
N ASP A 63 -9.70 5.87 -13.10
CA ASP A 63 -9.18 7.14 -13.65
C ASP A 63 -8.02 7.72 -12.84
N LEU A 64 -7.90 7.23 -11.60
CA LEU A 64 -6.89 7.60 -10.63
C LEU A 64 -5.64 6.70 -10.67
N LEU A 65 -5.58 5.72 -11.57
CA LEU A 65 -4.47 4.77 -11.66
C LEU A 65 -3.89 4.75 -13.07
N ASP A 66 -2.61 4.39 -13.17
CA ASP A 66 -2.01 4.07 -14.48
C ASP A 66 -2.72 2.85 -15.08
N PRO A 67 -3.27 2.93 -16.32
CA PRO A 67 -3.91 1.81 -17.00
C PRO A 67 -3.04 0.55 -17.12
N ALA A 68 -1.71 0.70 -17.11
CA ALA A 68 -0.78 -0.43 -17.12
C ALA A 68 -0.68 -1.12 -15.74
N ALA A 69 -1.01 -0.43 -14.65
CA ALA A 69 -0.84 -0.90 -13.28
C ALA A 69 -1.99 -1.78 -12.78
N TYR A 70 -3.09 -1.88 -13.52
CA TYR A 70 -4.23 -2.70 -13.10
C TYR A 70 -4.83 -3.55 -14.23
N PHE A 71 -5.65 -4.51 -13.83
CA PHE A 71 -6.48 -5.32 -14.71
C PHE A 71 -7.80 -5.58 -13.97
N VAL A 72 -8.92 -5.27 -14.60
CA VAL A 72 -10.26 -5.44 -14.02
C VAL A 72 -11.16 -6.13 -15.05
N ARG A 73 -11.90 -7.15 -14.61
CA ARG A 73 -12.90 -7.86 -15.42
C ARG A 73 -14.03 -8.36 -14.52
N SER A 74 -15.26 -8.25 -15.00
CA SER A 74 -16.42 -8.94 -14.47
C SER A 74 -17.16 -9.71 -15.56
N GLY A 75 -18.05 -10.61 -15.15
CA GLY A 75 -18.86 -11.39 -16.08
C GLY A 75 -19.70 -12.45 -15.40
N ILE A 76 -20.35 -13.28 -16.21
CA ILE A 76 -21.32 -14.28 -15.77
C ILE A 76 -20.88 -15.67 -16.22
N GLY A 77 -20.79 -16.58 -15.25
CA GLY A 77 -20.48 -17.99 -15.45
C GLY A 77 -19.06 -18.28 -15.90
N GLN A 78 -18.78 -19.58 -16.06
CA GLN A 78 -17.41 -20.06 -16.28
C GLN A 78 -16.76 -19.54 -17.56
N LYS A 79 -17.54 -19.29 -18.61
CA LYS A 79 -17.01 -18.83 -19.91
C LYS A 79 -16.30 -17.48 -19.77
N ASP A 80 -16.89 -16.55 -19.02
CA ASP A 80 -16.32 -15.22 -18.83
C ASP A 80 -15.09 -15.27 -17.90
N VAL A 81 -15.07 -16.18 -16.92
CA VAL A 81 -13.87 -16.44 -16.10
C VAL A 81 -12.71 -16.92 -16.96
N LEU A 82 -12.94 -17.88 -17.86
CA LEU A 82 -11.90 -18.40 -18.75
C LEU A 82 -11.34 -17.30 -19.66
N LYS A 83 -12.23 -16.46 -20.23
CA LYS A 83 -11.81 -15.30 -21.02
C LYS A 83 -10.99 -14.31 -20.20
N ALA A 84 -11.41 -14.00 -18.97
CA ALA A 84 -10.67 -13.11 -18.09
C ALA A 84 -9.26 -13.65 -17.75
N ARG A 85 -9.10 -14.98 -17.59
CA ARG A 85 -7.78 -15.62 -17.40
C ARG A 85 -6.90 -15.46 -18.64
N GLU A 86 -7.45 -15.70 -19.83
CA GLU A 86 -6.73 -15.53 -21.09
C GLU A 86 -6.28 -14.07 -21.30
N ASP A 87 -7.18 -13.12 -21.06
CA ASP A 87 -6.88 -11.69 -21.12
C ASP A 87 -5.82 -11.29 -20.09
N LEU A 88 -5.91 -11.78 -18.85
CA LEU A 88 -4.94 -11.50 -17.80
C LEU A 88 -3.54 -12.02 -18.17
N LEU A 89 -3.45 -13.24 -18.71
CA LEU A 89 -2.19 -13.80 -19.20
C LEU A 89 -1.64 -12.98 -20.37
N ARG A 90 -2.48 -12.65 -21.35
CA ARG A 90 -2.08 -11.91 -22.55
C ARG A 90 -1.65 -10.47 -22.27
N GLU A 91 -2.37 -9.78 -21.40
CA GLU A 91 -2.19 -8.34 -21.14
C GLU A 91 -1.19 -8.04 -20.03
N ARG A 92 -0.93 -9.02 -19.13
CA ARG A 92 -0.12 -8.82 -17.93
C ARG A 92 0.94 -9.91 -17.67
N ASP A 93 0.99 -10.98 -18.48
CA ASP A 93 1.85 -12.17 -18.27
C ASP A 93 1.69 -12.80 -16.88
N VAL A 94 0.47 -12.79 -16.34
CA VAL A 94 0.16 -13.35 -15.02
C VAL A 94 -0.44 -14.74 -15.17
N ARG A 95 0.30 -15.75 -14.69
CA ARG A 95 -0.10 -17.17 -14.78
C ARG A 95 -0.78 -17.71 -13.53
N GLN A 96 -0.46 -17.13 -12.37
CA GLN A 96 -1.05 -17.50 -11.08
C GLN A 96 -1.96 -16.37 -10.62
N SER A 97 -3.24 -16.69 -10.44
CA SER A 97 -4.25 -15.74 -9.97
C SER A 97 -5.42 -16.49 -9.33
N LEU A 98 -6.17 -15.79 -8.47
CA LEU A 98 -7.40 -16.30 -7.87
C LEU A 98 -8.45 -16.72 -8.92
N LEU A 99 -8.40 -16.17 -10.14
CA LEU A 99 -9.25 -16.63 -11.22
C LEU A 99 -9.04 -18.10 -11.51
N ASN A 100 -7.82 -18.65 -11.39
CA ASN A 100 -7.48 -20.03 -11.75
C ASN A 100 -8.28 -21.07 -10.95
N ASP A 101 -8.57 -20.75 -9.69
CA ASP A 101 -9.28 -21.63 -8.76
C ASP A 101 -10.78 -21.35 -8.72
N LEU A 102 -11.27 -20.44 -9.56
CA LEU A 102 -12.69 -20.07 -9.61
C LEU A 102 -13.46 -20.99 -10.56
N THR A 103 -14.47 -21.68 -10.03
CA THR A 103 -15.42 -22.49 -10.79
C THR A 103 -16.84 -21.97 -10.56
N LEU A 104 -17.53 -21.57 -11.62
CA LEU A 104 -18.83 -20.89 -11.56
C LEU A 104 -19.93 -21.67 -12.29
N GLN A 105 -21.14 -21.66 -11.74
CA GLN A 105 -22.36 -22.05 -12.43
C GLN A 105 -22.74 -21.03 -13.50
N PRO A 106 -23.61 -21.37 -14.47
CA PRO A 106 -23.90 -20.51 -15.63
C PRO A 106 -24.48 -19.12 -15.31
N LEU A 107 -25.07 -18.93 -14.12
CA LEU A 107 -25.67 -17.66 -13.70
C LEU A 107 -24.88 -16.97 -12.57
N ASP A 108 -23.80 -17.59 -12.07
CA ASP A 108 -22.97 -16.98 -11.04
C ASP A 108 -22.22 -15.79 -11.64
N ILE A 109 -22.07 -14.74 -10.85
CA ILE A 109 -21.36 -13.52 -11.26
C ILE A 109 -19.98 -13.52 -10.61
N PHE A 110 -18.98 -13.02 -11.32
CA PHE A 110 -17.72 -12.64 -10.70
C PHE A 110 -17.35 -11.20 -11.04
N SER A 111 -16.56 -10.63 -10.13
CA SER A 111 -15.76 -9.45 -10.41
C SER A 111 -14.35 -9.68 -9.89
N TYR A 112 -13.37 -9.32 -10.70
CA TYR A 112 -11.97 -9.53 -10.43
C TYR A 112 -11.19 -8.26 -10.72
N ALA A 113 -10.24 -7.96 -9.83
CA ALA A 113 -9.26 -6.94 -10.06
C ALA A 113 -7.88 -7.39 -9.61
N ARG A 114 -6.87 -6.96 -10.35
CA ARG A 114 -5.46 -7.02 -10.00
C ARG A 114 -4.89 -5.62 -10.06
N PHE A 115 -4.12 -5.26 -9.05
CA PHE A 115 -3.22 -4.12 -9.10
C PHE A 115 -1.78 -4.62 -8.95
N GLY A 116 -0.87 -4.10 -9.76
CA GLY A 116 0.54 -4.48 -9.74
C GLY A 116 1.40 -3.33 -10.26
N LYS A 117 2.38 -2.93 -9.46
CA LYS A 117 3.32 -1.87 -9.84
C LYS A 117 4.70 -2.18 -9.32
N LYS A 118 5.71 -1.89 -10.13
CA LYS A 118 7.12 -1.99 -9.75
C LYS A 118 7.68 -0.57 -9.63
N LEU A 119 8.30 -0.29 -8.50
CA LEU A 119 8.96 0.99 -8.23
C LEU A 119 10.46 0.79 -8.19
N SER A 120 11.21 1.80 -8.60
CA SER A 120 12.67 1.88 -8.42
C SER A 120 12.99 3.25 -7.85
N TRP A 121 14.02 3.33 -7.02
CA TRP A 121 14.29 4.55 -6.25
C TRP A 121 15.05 5.56 -7.08
N LYS A 122 14.65 6.83 -6.98
CA LYS A 122 15.45 7.93 -7.51
C LYS A 122 16.76 8.12 -6.72
N SER A 123 16.70 7.93 -5.40
CA SER A 123 17.86 7.96 -4.52
C SER A 123 18.52 6.57 -4.46
N SER A 124 19.86 6.54 -4.34
CA SER A 124 20.58 5.28 -4.16
C SER A 124 20.64 4.85 -2.69
N PHE A 125 20.34 3.58 -2.45
CA PHE A 125 20.41 2.96 -1.13
C PHE A 125 21.41 1.80 -1.14
N SER A 126 21.87 1.39 0.05
CA SER A 126 22.67 0.19 0.26
C SER A 126 22.00 -0.71 1.30
N PRO A 127 22.24 -2.03 1.26
CA PRO A 127 21.88 -2.91 2.37
C PRO A 127 22.45 -2.40 3.69
N TYR A 128 21.75 -2.67 4.78
CA TYR A 128 22.13 -2.29 6.13
C TYR A 128 21.48 -3.20 7.17
N SER A 129 22.14 -3.37 8.31
CA SER A 129 21.55 -4.04 9.48
C SER A 129 20.81 -3.03 10.36
N GLY A 130 19.48 -3.11 10.35
CA GLY A 130 18.61 -2.23 11.13
C GLY A 130 18.18 -2.83 12.46
N ARG A 131 17.41 -2.04 13.21
CA ARG A 131 16.65 -2.54 14.35
C ARG A 131 15.20 -2.11 14.23
N PHE A 132 14.30 -2.94 14.70
CA PHE A 132 12.90 -2.60 14.83
C PHE A 132 12.34 -3.19 16.12
N MET A 133 11.77 -2.35 16.98
CA MET A 133 11.26 -2.75 18.30
C MET A 133 12.29 -3.52 19.16
N GLY A 134 13.57 -3.21 18.99
CA GLY A 134 14.68 -3.86 19.67
C GLY A 134 15.20 -5.14 19.02
N GLU A 135 14.53 -5.65 17.98
CA GLU A 135 14.94 -6.82 17.20
C GLU A 135 15.82 -6.42 16.00
N SER A 136 16.79 -7.25 15.63
CA SER A 136 17.57 -7.11 14.40
C SER A 136 16.71 -7.39 13.17
N VAL A 137 16.80 -6.52 12.15
CA VAL A 137 16.07 -6.67 10.88
C VAL A 137 16.94 -6.26 9.70
N GLY A 138 16.67 -6.82 8.52
CA GLY A 138 17.20 -6.31 7.27
C GLY A 138 16.70 -4.88 7.05
N ALA A 139 17.58 -4.00 6.58
CA ALA A 139 17.27 -2.61 6.33
C ALA A 139 18.05 -2.08 5.14
N PHE A 140 17.71 -0.85 4.76
CA PHE A 140 18.44 -0.11 3.75
C PHE A 140 18.75 1.29 4.25
N ARG A 141 19.90 1.80 3.81
CA ARG A 141 20.42 3.12 4.19
C ARG A 141 20.70 3.95 2.96
N ALA A 142 20.36 5.24 3.00
CA ALA A 142 20.67 6.15 1.90
C ALA A 142 22.18 6.33 1.77
N LYS A 143 22.72 6.15 0.54
CA LYS A 143 24.15 6.38 0.25
C LYS A 143 24.49 7.87 0.27
N ASP A 144 23.62 8.69 -0.34
CA ASP A 144 23.68 10.15 -0.30
C ASP A 144 22.28 10.71 0.01
N VAL A 145 22.10 11.13 1.26
CA VAL A 145 20.85 11.75 1.74
C VAL A 145 20.57 13.13 1.12
N THR A 146 21.55 13.73 0.43
CA THR A 146 21.38 15.01 -0.28
C THR A 146 21.02 14.83 -1.76
N ALA A 147 21.03 13.59 -2.27
CA ALA A 147 20.60 13.29 -3.62
C ALA A 147 19.09 13.56 -3.79
N PRO A 148 18.66 13.99 -5.00
CA PRO A 148 17.24 14.13 -5.30
C PRO A 148 16.49 12.81 -5.09
N GLY A 149 15.27 12.87 -4.56
CA GLY A 149 14.42 11.69 -4.38
C GLY A 149 14.17 11.29 -2.93
N LEU A 150 14.67 12.08 -1.98
CA LEU A 150 14.44 11.90 -0.55
C LEU A 150 14.09 13.26 0.08
N ASP A 151 12.86 13.38 0.59
CA ASP A 151 12.41 14.59 1.30
C ASP A 151 12.17 14.29 2.77
N LEU A 152 12.71 15.16 3.63
CA LEU A 152 12.40 15.20 5.06
C LEU A 152 11.26 16.19 5.27
N LEU A 153 10.04 15.67 5.41
CA LEU A 153 8.81 16.45 5.42
C LEU A 153 8.44 16.95 6.82
N ASP A 154 8.79 16.20 7.85
CA ASP A 154 8.57 16.56 9.25
C ASP A 154 9.64 15.92 10.12
N TYR A 155 10.29 16.72 10.97
CA TYR A 155 11.36 16.26 11.87
C TYR A 155 11.47 17.16 13.08
N ASP A 156 11.28 16.58 14.25
CA ASP A 156 11.50 17.22 15.54
C ASP A 156 12.64 16.48 16.27
N PRO A 157 13.79 17.11 16.52
CA PRO A 157 14.87 16.48 17.29
C PRO A 157 14.45 16.01 18.70
N SER A 158 13.42 16.61 19.29
CA SER A 158 12.86 16.19 20.57
C SER A 158 11.89 15.00 20.46
N ASN A 159 11.46 14.67 19.24
CA ASN A 159 10.60 13.54 18.92
C ASN A 159 10.98 12.93 17.55
N PRO A 160 12.17 12.34 17.41
CA PRO A 160 12.64 11.79 16.14
C PRO A 160 11.80 10.60 15.69
N GLU A 161 11.08 9.93 16.58
CA GLU A 161 10.21 8.81 16.23
C GLU A 161 8.98 9.20 15.39
N LYS A 162 8.58 10.49 15.36
CA LYS A 162 7.46 11.00 14.55
C LYS A 162 7.88 11.55 13.18
N THR A 163 9.10 11.23 12.75
CA THR A 163 9.63 11.70 11.47
C THR A 163 8.73 11.30 10.30
N VAL A 164 8.57 12.21 9.34
CA VAL A 164 7.94 11.91 8.04
C VAL A 164 8.96 12.04 6.93
N LEU A 165 9.19 10.95 6.21
CA LEU A 165 9.99 10.91 5.00
C LEU A 165 9.12 10.66 3.77
N ARG A 166 9.55 11.20 2.63
CA ARG A 166 9.03 10.83 1.32
C ARG A 166 10.16 10.37 0.41
N LEU A 167 10.01 9.17 -0.14
CA LEU A 167 10.86 8.60 -1.17
C LEU A 167 10.18 8.78 -2.52
N HIS A 168 10.92 9.20 -3.54
CA HIS A 168 10.43 9.34 -4.90
C HIS A 168 10.86 8.14 -5.74
N SER A 169 9.95 7.68 -6.59
CA SER A 169 10.34 6.78 -7.67
C SER A 169 11.23 7.48 -8.69
N ASP A 170 12.08 6.72 -9.37
CA ASP A 170 12.98 7.19 -10.42
C ASP A 170 12.24 7.84 -11.60
N ASN A 171 11.09 7.27 -11.98
CA ASN A 171 10.20 7.77 -13.01
C ASN A 171 9.38 9.01 -12.57
N GLY A 172 9.46 9.39 -11.29
CA GLY A 172 8.73 10.51 -10.71
C GLY A 172 7.20 10.36 -10.69
N GLN A 173 6.66 9.17 -10.96
CA GLN A 173 5.22 8.95 -10.99
C GLN A 173 4.64 8.52 -9.65
N ASP A 174 5.48 8.05 -8.72
CA ASP A 174 5.07 7.47 -7.46
C ASP A 174 5.89 8.02 -6.30
N GLU A 175 5.24 8.07 -5.15
CA GLU A 175 5.82 8.53 -3.90
C GLU A 175 5.50 7.53 -2.80
N VAL A 176 6.50 7.22 -1.98
CA VAL A 176 6.37 6.38 -0.79
C VAL A 176 6.60 7.25 0.43
N TYR A 177 5.58 7.36 1.28
CA TYR A 177 5.66 8.08 2.55
C TYR A 177 5.93 7.10 3.68
N LEU A 178 6.87 7.45 4.54
CA LEU A 178 7.17 6.75 5.79
C LEU A 178 6.82 7.69 6.93
N LEU A 179 5.80 7.34 7.73
CA LEU A 179 5.30 8.16 8.84
C LEU A 179 5.59 7.45 10.15
N GLY A 180 6.56 7.96 10.90
CA GLY A 180 6.88 7.45 12.24
C GLY A 180 5.82 7.81 13.29
N GLY A 181 5.84 7.10 14.41
CA GLY A 181 4.93 7.32 15.53
C GLY A 181 3.52 6.81 15.27
N TYR A 182 3.41 5.74 14.46
CA TYR A 182 2.14 5.14 14.09
C TYR A 182 1.47 4.44 15.30
N THR A 183 0.17 4.67 15.43
CA THR A 183 -0.69 4.00 16.42
C THR A 183 -1.82 3.28 15.70
N PRO A 184 -2.06 1.99 15.95
CA PRO A 184 -3.19 1.25 15.35
C PRO A 184 -4.54 1.94 15.54
N GLY A 185 -5.39 1.90 14.53
CA GLY A 185 -6.69 2.57 14.50
C GLY A 185 -6.65 4.04 14.06
N ARG A 186 -5.48 4.57 13.70
CA ARG A 186 -5.28 5.95 13.20
C ARG A 186 -4.97 5.99 11.70
N GLU A 187 -5.20 4.91 10.97
CA GLU A 187 -4.75 4.73 9.58
C GLU A 187 -5.36 5.79 8.66
N ALA A 188 -6.67 6.03 8.76
CA ALA A 188 -7.34 7.03 7.93
C ALA A 188 -6.87 8.46 8.25
N GLU A 189 -6.71 8.79 9.53
CA GLU A 189 -6.21 10.10 9.98
C GLU A 189 -4.78 10.35 9.48
N MET A 190 -3.90 9.37 9.65
CA MET A 190 -2.51 9.47 9.24
C MET A 190 -2.37 9.47 7.71
N THR A 191 -3.22 8.74 7.00
CA THR A 191 -3.26 8.77 5.53
C THR A 191 -3.72 10.13 5.02
N GLU A 192 -4.67 10.78 5.70
CA GLU A 192 -5.07 12.14 5.33
C GLU A 192 -3.92 13.16 5.46
N ARG A 193 -2.93 12.92 6.34
CA ARG A 193 -1.73 13.77 6.43
C ARG A 193 -0.91 13.75 5.13
N VAL A 194 -0.88 12.64 4.39
CA VAL A 194 -0.09 12.55 3.15
C VAL A 194 -0.75 13.25 1.95
N ARG A 195 -2.03 13.62 2.09
CA ARG A 195 -2.80 14.37 1.09
C ARG A 195 -2.54 15.87 1.12
N ARG A 196 -1.77 16.35 2.11
CA ARG A 196 -1.44 17.76 2.23
C ARG A 196 -0.49 18.16 1.11
N SER A 197 -0.82 19.26 0.44
CA SER A 197 0.05 19.89 -0.56
C SER A 197 1.30 20.52 0.05
N GLU A 198 1.24 20.91 1.34
CA GLU A 198 2.30 21.63 2.02
C GLU A 198 2.75 20.95 3.32
N TRP A 199 4.06 20.98 3.54
CA TRP A 199 4.74 20.47 4.72
C TRP A 199 5.53 21.61 5.36
N PRO A 200 4.93 22.36 6.31
CA PRO A 200 5.53 23.58 6.85
C PRO A 200 6.82 23.32 7.65
N ASN A 201 7.00 22.10 8.15
CA ASN A 201 8.18 21.66 8.89
C ASN A 201 9.22 20.98 7.99
N ALA A 202 9.06 21.02 6.66
CA ALA A 202 9.97 20.37 5.74
C ALA A 202 11.39 20.96 5.87
N GLN A 203 12.36 20.07 5.98
CA GLN A 203 13.75 20.41 6.23
C GLN A 203 14.65 19.80 5.16
N ARG A 204 15.80 20.44 4.91
CA ARG A 204 16.82 19.85 4.03
C ARG A 204 17.68 18.87 4.81
N LEU A 205 17.90 17.70 4.21
CA LEU A 205 18.94 16.78 4.64
C LEU A 205 20.33 17.34 4.32
N ASN A 206 21.29 17.00 5.16
CA ASN A 206 22.68 17.38 5.03
C ASN A 206 23.55 16.14 4.82
N ARG A 207 24.75 16.28 4.23
CA ARG A 207 25.67 15.15 4.00
C ARG A 207 26.10 14.37 5.25
N ILE A 208 25.89 14.93 6.44
CA ILE A 208 26.19 14.25 7.70
C ILE A 208 24.98 13.48 8.27
N ASP A 209 23.78 13.71 7.74
CA ASP A 209 22.55 13.06 8.18
C ASP A 209 22.54 11.59 7.74
N ALA A 210 21.74 10.78 8.41
CA ALA A 210 21.55 9.38 8.06
C ALA A 210 20.06 9.05 8.02
N VAL A 211 19.68 8.25 7.02
CA VAL A 211 18.32 7.71 6.88
C VAL A 211 18.44 6.20 6.77
N CYS A 212 17.76 5.48 7.66
CA CYS A 212 17.68 4.02 7.70
C CYS A 212 16.22 3.57 7.78
N VAL A 213 15.84 2.65 6.91
CA VAL A 213 14.47 2.13 6.79
C VAL A 213 14.52 0.60 6.76
N PRO A 214 13.71 -0.11 7.57
CA PRO A 214 13.61 -1.56 7.49
C PRO A 214 13.17 -2.06 6.12
N ASN A 215 13.70 -3.19 5.68
CA ASN A 215 13.18 -3.90 4.53
C ASN A 215 11.82 -4.52 4.89
N ILE A 216 10.85 -4.38 3.98
CA ILE A 216 9.50 -4.94 4.15
C ILE A 216 9.32 -6.02 3.10
N SER A 217 8.87 -7.20 3.49
CA SER A 217 8.52 -8.27 2.56
C SER A 217 7.46 -9.17 3.18
N PHE A 218 6.31 -9.29 2.52
CA PHE A 218 5.26 -10.19 2.96
C PHE A 218 4.40 -10.68 1.80
N ASN A 219 3.69 -11.78 2.05
CA ASN A 219 2.57 -12.26 1.27
C ASN A 219 1.43 -12.59 2.23
N VAL A 220 0.25 -11.99 2.01
CA VAL A 220 -0.95 -12.16 2.81
C VAL A 220 -2.09 -12.57 1.92
N HIS A 221 -2.69 -13.71 2.25
CA HIS A 221 -4.02 -14.11 1.78
C HIS A 221 -5.06 -13.66 2.80
N ARG A 222 -6.13 -13.00 2.34
CA ARG A 222 -7.26 -12.56 3.15
C ARG A 222 -8.54 -13.16 2.60
N GLU A 223 -9.30 -13.84 3.46
CA GLU A 223 -10.71 -14.15 3.22
C GLU A 223 -11.60 -13.15 3.97
N TYR A 224 -12.64 -12.65 3.30
CA TYR A 224 -13.65 -11.78 3.91
C TYR A 224 -14.79 -12.65 4.45
N SER A 225 -14.47 -13.52 5.41
CA SER A 225 -15.40 -14.54 5.91
C SER A 225 -16.73 -13.99 6.43
N SER A 226 -16.75 -12.78 7.00
CA SER A 226 -17.98 -12.11 7.43
C SER A 226 -18.91 -11.71 6.28
N MET A 227 -18.36 -11.49 5.08
CA MET A 227 -19.12 -11.19 3.87
C MET A 227 -19.67 -12.46 3.21
N VAL A 228 -18.98 -13.60 3.36
CA VAL A 228 -19.40 -14.86 2.77
C VAL A 228 -20.73 -15.32 3.36
N GLY A 229 -21.65 -15.75 2.49
CA GLY A 229 -23.00 -16.19 2.85
C GLY A 229 -24.02 -15.07 3.02
N GLN A 230 -23.60 -13.80 2.95
CA GLN A 230 -24.53 -12.67 3.02
C GLN A 230 -25.35 -12.57 1.73
N GLN A 231 -26.67 -12.38 1.88
CA GLN A 231 -27.58 -12.18 0.77
C GLN A 231 -27.49 -10.73 0.27
N LEU A 232 -27.28 -10.56 -1.03
CA LEU A 232 -27.39 -9.28 -1.72
C LEU A 232 -28.87 -8.89 -1.86
N ILE A 233 -29.20 -7.66 -1.49
CA ILE A 233 -30.49 -7.05 -1.78
C ILE A 233 -30.36 -6.38 -3.14
N ASN A 234 -30.63 -7.14 -4.21
CA ASN A 234 -30.60 -6.63 -5.58
C ASN A 234 -31.76 -7.22 -6.41
N PRO A 235 -32.57 -6.40 -7.10
CA PRO A 235 -33.71 -6.89 -7.88
C PRO A 235 -33.31 -7.66 -9.15
N LEU A 236 -32.11 -7.44 -9.70
CA LEU A 236 -31.60 -8.17 -10.87
C LEU A 236 -31.19 -9.61 -10.51
N TYR A 237 -30.79 -9.84 -9.26
CA TYR A 237 -30.32 -11.12 -8.76
C TYR A 237 -30.98 -11.46 -7.43
N PRO A 238 -32.30 -11.78 -7.45
CA PRO A 238 -32.99 -12.20 -6.25
C PRO A 238 -32.28 -13.43 -5.68
N ASP A 239 -32.10 -13.43 -4.36
CA ASP A 239 -31.46 -14.52 -3.60
C ASP A 239 -29.96 -14.76 -3.86
N ALA A 240 -29.29 -13.86 -4.58
CA ALA A 240 -27.83 -13.93 -4.72
C ALA A 240 -27.12 -13.79 -3.36
N ILE A 241 -26.10 -14.62 -3.17
CA ILE A 241 -25.23 -14.59 -1.99
C ILE A 241 -23.80 -14.30 -2.39
N ILE A 242 -23.03 -13.68 -1.49
CA ILE A 242 -21.57 -13.60 -1.64
C ILE A 242 -21.00 -14.99 -1.33
N ALA A 243 -20.69 -15.78 -2.36
CA ALA A 243 -20.16 -17.13 -2.18
C ALA A 243 -18.66 -17.15 -1.83
N ARG A 244 -17.90 -16.17 -2.36
CA ARG A 244 -16.45 -16.05 -2.18
C ARG A 244 -16.05 -14.58 -2.25
N MET A 245 -15.19 -14.14 -1.33
CA MET A 245 -14.60 -12.80 -1.34
C MET A 245 -13.24 -12.86 -0.64
N GLU A 246 -12.18 -12.63 -1.39
CA GLU A 246 -10.81 -12.86 -0.94
C GLU A 246 -9.82 -11.99 -1.72
N SER A 247 -8.62 -11.81 -1.16
CA SER A 247 -7.53 -11.10 -1.82
C SER A 247 -6.16 -11.68 -1.46
N ASP A 248 -5.28 -11.71 -2.44
CA ASP A 248 -3.85 -11.97 -2.26
C ASP A 248 -3.08 -10.65 -2.39
N THR A 249 -2.29 -10.30 -1.38
CA THR A 249 -1.44 -9.11 -1.40
C THR A 249 0.00 -9.49 -1.09
N SER A 250 0.89 -9.19 -2.03
CA SER A 250 2.34 -9.30 -1.84
C SER A 250 2.98 -7.92 -1.98
N PHE A 251 3.94 -7.61 -1.13
CA PHE A 251 4.66 -6.35 -1.17
C PHE A 251 6.10 -6.57 -0.72
N THR A 252 7.04 -5.92 -1.42
CA THR A 252 8.46 -5.92 -1.07
C THR A 252 9.01 -4.50 -1.23
N MET A 253 9.83 -4.06 -0.29
CA MET A 253 10.50 -2.76 -0.28
C MET A 253 11.88 -2.92 0.37
N ASN A 254 12.95 -2.67 -0.38
CA ASN A 254 14.33 -2.81 0.06
C ASN A 254 15.25 -1.80 -0.66
N HIS A 255 16.57 -1.94 -0.50
CA HIS A 255 17.58 -1.05 -1.08
C HIS A 255 17.65 -1.03 -2.62
N GLU A 256 17.09 -2.05 -3.27
CA GLU A 256 17.31 -2.36 -4.68
C GLU A 256 16.41 -1.53 -5.63
N GLY A 257 15.48 -2.20 -6.30
CA GLY A 257 15.59 -2.16 -7.75
C GLY A 257 16.94 -2.73 -8.27
N ALA A 258 17.05 -3.25 -9.51
CA ALA A 258 18.21 -4.09 -9.88
C ALA A 258 19.47 -3.35 -10.44
N ARG A 259 20.65 -3.86 -9.99
CA ARG A 259 22.07 -3.82 -10.48
C ARG A 259 22.99 -2.61 -10.15
N VAL A 260 24.25 -2.97 -9.84
CA VAL A 260 25.32 -2.26 -9.09
C VAL A 260 26.57 -1.91 -9.93
N GLU A 261 27.23 -0.79 -9.60
CA GLU A 261 28.70 -0.56 -9.63
C GLU A 261 29.14 0.32 -8.43
N ASP A 262 30.42 0.23 -8.01
CA ASP A 262 31.00 0.73 -6.73
C ASP A 262 32.25 1.60 -6.94
N GLU A 263 32.35 2.75 -6.26
CA GLU A 263 33.57 3.57 -6.09
C GLU A 263 33.49 4.44 -4.81
N ALA A 264 34.63 4.75 -4.17
CA ALA A 264 34.72 5.52 -2.92
C ALA A 264 35.78 6.64 -2.94
N VAL A 265 35.53 7.74 -2.22
CA VAL A 265 36.48 8.86 -2.01
C VAL A 265 36.40 9.40 -0.56
N ILE A 266 37.51 9.95 -0.04
CA ILE A 266 37.60 10.56 1.29
C ILE A 266 37.89 12.06 1.18
N THR A 267 37.17 12.89 1.94
CA THR A 267 37.42 14.33 2.10
C THR A 267 37.38 14.77 3.56
N LEU A 268 38.22 15.73 3.93
CA LEU A 268 38.25 16.40 5.24
C LEU A 268 37.70 17.84 5.13
N SER A 269 37.03 18.33 6.18
CA SER A 269 36.56 19.72 6.26
C SER A 269 36.99 20.40 7.56
N ARG A 270 37.35 21.68 7.48
CA ARG A 270 37.71 22.56 8.61
C ARG A 270 36.57 23.54 8.89
N SER A 271 36.00 23.41 10.09
CA SER A 271 35.15 24.34 10.85
C SER A 271 33.94 25.00 10.16
N ALA A 272 32.75 24.57 10.56
CA ALA A 272 31.53 25.39 10.70
C ALA A 272 30.88 25.02 12.05
N ALA A 273 30.00 25.87 12.60
CA ALA A 273 29.21 25.60 13.81
C ALA A 273 28.67 24.15 13.81
N PRO A 274 28.56 23.47 14.97
CA PRO A 274 28.22 22.05 15.02
C PRO A 274 26.88 21.83 14.32
N ARG A 275 26.94 21.29 13.10
CA ARG A 275 25.76 20.77 12.44
C ARG A 275 25.41 19.49 13.20
N ILE A 276 24.30 19.53 13.93
CA ILE A 276 23.78 18.35 14.61
C ILE A 276 23.31 17.39 13.52
N ARG A 277 23.98 16.23 13.44
CA ARG A 277 23.59 15.14 12.55
C ARG A 277 22.18 14.69 12.91
N LYS A 278 21.27 14.66 11.92
CA LYS A 278 19.98 13.98 12.05
C LYS A 278 20.21 12.49 11.81
N ASP A 279 19.84 11.67 12.79
CA ASP A 279 19.86 10.21 12.66
C ASP A 279 18.41 9.73 12.57
N ILE A 280 17.91 9.60 11.35
CA ILE A 280 16.53 9.25 11.05
C ILE A 280 16.44 7.75 10.86
N ARG A 281 15.76 7.08 11.76
CA ARG A 281 15.63 5.62 11.75
C ARG A 281 14.21 5.21 12.11
N PHE A 282 13.65 4.32 11.29
CA PHE A 282 12.32 3.76 11.52
C PHE A 282 12.44 2.49 12.38
N GLU A 283 12.78 2.66 13.66
CA GLU A 283 13.00 1.55 14.61
C GLU A 283 11.77 1.30 15.53
N THR A 284 10.73 2.12 15.44
CA THR A 284 9.47 2.03 16.19
C THR A 284 8.29 2.04 15.21
N PRO A 285 7.04 1.73 15.64
CA PRO A 285 5.92 1.57 14.73
C PRO A 285 5.75 2.75 13.77
N PHE A 286 5.60 2.44 12.50
CA PHE A 286 5.50 3.42 11.42
C PHE A 286 4.48 2.98 10.39
N MET A 287 4.01 3.94 9.60
CA MET A 287 3.08 3.70 8.52
C MET A 287 3.77 3.92 7.18
N VAL A 288 3.48 3.06 6.20
CA VAL A 288 3.88 3.22 4.81
C VAL A 288 2.64 3.57 4.00
N VAL A 289 2.72 4.64 3.22
CA VAL A 289 1.65 5.04 2.29
C VAL A 289 2.25 5.19 0.92
N VAL A 290 1.68 4.51 -0.07
CA VAL A 290 2.16 4.58 -1.45
C VAL A 290 1.06 5.16 -2.33
N LYS A 291 1.40 6.22 -3.07
CA LYS A 291 0.48 6.92 -3.97
C LYS A 291 1.19 7.37 -5.25
N GLN A 292 0.40 7.67 -6.28
CA GLN A 292 0.93 8.40 -7.44
C GLN A 292 1.17 9.86 -7.06
N GLN A 293 2.22 10.49 -7.61
CA GLN A 293 2.61 11.85 -7.24
C GLN A 293 1.47 12.86 -7.39
N ASN A 294 0.73 12.77 -8.51
CA ASN A 294 -0.37 13.69 -8.85
C ASN A 294 -1.75 13.18 -8.42
N ASN A 295 -1.79 12.23 -7.49
CA ASN A 295 -3.03 11.69 -6.95
C ASN A 295 -3.03 11.77 -5.43
N ASP A 296 -4.13 12.25 -4.87
CA ASP A 296 -4.34 12.35 -3.43
C ASP A 296 -4.67 11.00 -2.80
N LEU A 297 -5.05 10.01 -3.60
CA LEU A 297 -5.52 8.73 -3.13
C LEU A 297 -4.39 7.67 -3.21
N PRO A 298 -4.00 7.05 -2.07
CA PRO A 298 -2.97 6.01 -2.08
C PRO A 298 -3.51 4.68 -2.59
N TYR A 299 -2.68 3.87 -3.23
CA TYR A 299 -3.07 2.51 -3.63
C TYR A 299 -2.61 1.43 -2.65
N LEU A 300 -1.79 1.80 -1.65
CA LEU A 300 -1.34 0.92 -0.58
C LEU A 300 -1.15 1.69 0.73
N VAL A 301 -1.63 1.12 1.84
CA VAL A 301 -1.41 1.62 3.20
C VAL A 301 -1.01 0.45 4.11
N LEU A 302 0.12 0.58 4.79
CA LEU A 302 0.64 -0.42 5.73
C LEU A 302 0.88 0.22 7.09
N GLY A 303 0.46 -0.42 8.16
CA GLY A 303 0.83 -0.04 9.52
C GLY A 303 1.72 -1.11 10.14
N ILE A 304 3.01 -0.83 10.28
CA ILE A 304 4.01 -1.76 10.81
C ILE A 304 4.16 -1.55 12.31
N THR A 305 3.88 -2.59 13.09
CA THR A 305 3.90 -2.57 14.57
C THR A 305 4.82 -3.65 15.14
N ASN A 306 5.17 -4.66 14.35
CA ASN A 306 6.08 -5.75 14.71
C ASN A 306 6.90 -6.22 13.49
N THR A 307 7.79 -7.17 13.69
CA THR A 307 8.73 -7.68 12.69
C THR A 307 8.13 -8.64 11.65
N ARG A 308 6.84 -9.02 11.74
CA ARG A 308 6.24 -10.07 10.89
C ARG A 308 6.12 -9.70 9.40
N PHE A 309 6.17 -8.42 9.06
CA PHE A 309 6.21 -7.94 7.68
C PHE A 309 7.63 -7.50 7.25
N LEU A 310 8.61 -7.61 8.14
CA LEU A 310 9.98 -7.17 7.91
C LEU A 310 10.87 -8.36 7.52
N GLU A 311 11.88 -8.09 6.71
CA GLU A 311 12.90 -9.10 6.41
C GLU A 311 13.82 -9.29 7.62
N PRO A 312 14.21 -10.54 7.95
CA PRO A 312 15.25 -10.76 8.95
C PRO A 312 16.58 -10.14 8.49
N GLU A 313 17.47 -9.86 9.44
CA GLU A 313 18.84 -9.48 9.11
C GLU A 313 19.50 -10.63 8.33
N GLU A 314 20.01 -10.34 7.12
CA GLU A 314 20.88 -11.28 6.41
C GLU A 314 22.24 -11.33 7.13
N GLY A 315 22.64 -12.53 7.56
CA GLY A 315 23.90 -12.77 8.26
C GLY A 315 25.12 -12.83 7.36
#